data_AF-A0A316PE75-F1
#
_entry.id   AF-A0A316PE75-F1
#
_cell.length_a   1.000
_cell.length_b   1.000
_cell.length_c   1.000
_cell.angle_alpha   90.00
_cell.angle_beta   90.00
_cell.angle_gamma   90.00
#
_symmetry.space_group_name_H-M   'P 1'
#
loop_
_entity.id
_entity.type
_entity.pdbx_description
1 polymer ?
#
loop_
_entity_poly.entity_id
_entity_poly.type
_entity_poly.pdbx_seq_one_letter_code
_entity_poly.pdbx_strand_id
1 'polypeptide(L)'
;VPRVSLIVLAGTLASFNIPILGVAILLGIDQILDMGRTTVNLVGNCVATVVIARWEKVFDYNKMNEFVRISKEESIGADIAKFRKEHEHNIEIKEG
;
A
#
# COMPACT_ATOMS: atom_id res chain seq x y z
N VAL A 1 4.09 9.47 -15.52
CA VAL A 1 3.38 10.38 -16.44
C VAL A 1 1.93 9.94 -16.51
N PRO A 2 0.97 10.74 -16.02
CA PRO A 2 -0.44 10.38 -16.04
C PRO A 2 -0.96 10.29 -17.49
N ARG A 3 -1.91 9.39 -17.76
CA ARG A 3 -2.74 9.31 -19.00
C ARG A 3 -2.07 8.91 -20.32
N VAL A 4 -0.74 8.71 -20.38
CA VAL A 4 -0.04 8.26 -21.61
C VAL A 4 -0.59 6.92 -22.12
N SER A 5 -0.91 6.01 -21.21
CA SER A 5 -1.46 4.69 -21.55
C SER A 5 -2.81 4.74 -22.23
N LEU A 6 -3.67 5.71 -21.93
CA LEU A 6 -4.94 5.88 -22.64
C LEU A 6 -4.74 6.39 -24.06
N ILE A 7 -3.79 7.31 -24.26
CA ILE A 7 -3.48 7.86 -25.58
C ILE A 7 -2.98 6.75 -26.50
N VAL A 8 -2.09 5.89 -25.98
CA VAL A 8 -1.58 4.72 -26.69
C VAL A 8 -2.70 3.70 -26.96
N LEU A 9 -3.59 3.47 -25.99
CA LEU A 9 -4.73 2.56 -26.14
C LEU A 9 -5.74 3.07 -27.18
N ALA A 10 -6.08 4.36 -27.16
CA ALA A 10 -6.96 4.99 -28.13
C ALA A 10 -6.38 4.92 -29.55
N GLY A 11 -5.07 5.16 -29.72
CA GLY A 11 -4.39 5.00 -31.01
C GLY A 11 -4.36 3.55 -31.51
N THR A 12 -4.27 2.59 -30.60
CA THR A 12 -4.35 1.16 -30.94
C THR A 12 -5.77 0.77 -31.35
N LEU A 13 -6.78 1.21 -30.60
CA LEU A 13 -8.20 0.94 -30.90
C LEU A 13 -8.65 1.56 -32.23
N ALA A 14 -8.11 2.73 -32.58
CA ALA A 14 -8.31 3.34 -33.90
C ALA A 14 -7.75 2.46 -35.03
N SER A 15 -6.61 1.80 -34.81
CA SER A 15 -6.02 0.85 -35.77
C SER A 15 -6.88 -0.39 -36.00
N PHE A 16 -7.74 -0.74 -35.03
CA PHE A 16 -8.67 -1.89 -35.12
C PHE A 16 -10.11 -1.49 -35.51
N ASN A 17 -10.35 -0.25 -35.97
CA ASN A 17 -11.69 0.27 -36.30
C ASN A 17 -12.72 0.15 -35.16
N ILE A 18 -12.27 0.14 -33.90
CA ILE A 18 -13.17 0.08 -32.74
C ILE A 18 -13.82 1.44 -32.52
N PRO A 19 -15.16 1.54 -32.36
CA PRO A 19 -15.85 2.81 -32.18
C PRO A 19 -15.41 3.55 -30.92
N ILE A 20 -15.31 4.88 -31.04
CA ILE A 20 -14.83 5.81 -30.00
C ILE A 20 -15.61 5.73 -28.68
N LEU A 21 -16.84 5.19 -28.72
CA LEU A 21 -17.68 5.01 -27.55
C LEU A 21 -17.05 4.08 -26.50
N GLY A 22 -16.23 3.10 -26.92
CA GLY A 22 -15.48 2.25 -25.99
C GLY A 22 -14.35 2.99 -25.26
N VAL A 23 -13.76 4.00 -25.91
CA VAL A 23 -12.72 4.85 -25.31
C VAL A 23 -13.31 5.77 -24.25
N ALA A 24 -14.55 6.25 -24.44
CA ALA A 24 -15.23 7.10 -23.46
C ALA A 24 -15.47 6.41 -22.11
N ILE A 25 -15.77 5.10 -22.12
CA ILE A 25 -15.90 4.29 -20.89
C ILE A 25 -14.54 4.15 -20.18
N LEU A 26 -13.47 3.93 -20.95
CA LEU A 26 -12.10 3.87 -20.43
C LEU A 26 -11.66 5.18 -19.78
N LEU A 27 -12.06 6.34 -20.33
CA LEU A 27 -11.83 7.65 -19.68
C LEU A 27 -12.48 7.75 -18.30
N GLY A 28 -13.64 7.13 -18.10
CA GLY A 28 -14.34 7.12 -16.82
C GLY A 28 -13.59 6.38 -15.71
N ILE A 29 -12.83 5.33 -16.06
CA ILE A 29 -12.10 4.50 -15.09
C ILE A 29 -10.59 4.77 -15.04
N ASP A 30 -10.06 5.58 -15.96
CA ASP A 30 -8.63 5.85 -16.10
C ASP A 30 -7.98 6.28 -14.80
N GLN A 31 -8.64 7.14 -14.02
CA GLN A 31 -8.10 7.61 -12.75
C GLN A 31 -7.84 6.46 -11.76
N ILE A 32 -8.78 5.51 -11.66
CA ILE A 32 -8.64 4.33 -10.79
C ILE A 32 -7.55 3.41 -11.33
N LEU A 33 -7.52 3.20 -12.65
CA LEU A 33 -6.51 2.37 -13.30
C LEU A 33 -5.10 2.95 -13.17
N ASP A 34 -4.93 4.26 -13.27
CA ASP A 34 -3.64 4.95 -13.13
C ASP A 34 -3.15 4.90 -11.67
N MET A 35 -4.05 5.09 -10.70
CA MET A 35 -3.76 4.90 -9.28
C MET A 35 -3.35 3.45 -8.98
N GLY A 36 -4.08 2.48 -9.52
CA GLY A 36 -3.75 1.06 -9.40
C GLY A 36 -2.36 0.74 -9.96
N ARG A 37 -2.05 1.23 -11.17
CA ARG A 37 -0.72 1.05 -11.79
C ARG A 37 0.39 1.66 -10.94
N THR A 38 0.20 2.88 -10.45
CA THR A 38 1.18 3.56 -9.61
C THR A 38 1.43 2.78 -8.31
N THR A 39 0.35 2.25 -7.72
CA THR A 39 0.41 1.46 -6.49
C THR A 39 1.20 0.17 -6.68
N VAL A 40 0.91 -0.61 -7.73
CA VAL A 40 1.64 -1.86 -7.98
C VAL A 40 3.10 -1.61 -8.35
N ASN A 41 3.41 -0.52 -9.06
CA ASN A 41 4.79 -0.12 -9.34
C ASN A 41 5.56 0.23 -8.06
N LEU A 42 4.92 0.97 -7.15
CA LEU A 42 5.52 1.30 -5.85
C LEU A 42 5.76 0.04 -5.02
N VAL A 43 4.73 -0.79 -4.83
CA VAL A 43 4.83 -2.05 -4.07
C VAL A 43 5.88 -2.98 -4.68
N GLY A 44 5.91 -3.11 -6.01
CA GLY A 44 6.89 -3.92 -6.73
C GLY A 44 8.33 -3.47 -6.44
N ASN A 45 8.60 -2.16 -6.47
CA ASN A 45 9.93 -1.63 -6.15
C ASN A 45 10.31 -1.88 -4.68
N CYS A 46 9.37 -1.71 -3.74
CA CYS A 46 9.61 -1.99 -2.33
C CYS A 46 9.94 -3.47 -2.10
N VAL A 47 9.14 -4.38 -2.67
CA VAL A 47 9.35 -5.83 -2.54
C VAL A 47 10.65 -6.25 -3.21
N ALA A 48 10.92 -5.76 -4.43
CA ALA A 48 12.16 -6.05 -5.15
C ALA A 48 13.39 -5.63 -4.34
N THR A 49 13.36 -4.46 -3.71
CA THR A 49 14.45 -3.97 -2.85
C THR A 49 14.72 -4.93 -1.69
N VAL A 50 13.68 -5.38 -0.98
CA VAL A 50 13.82 -6.33 0.13
C VAL A 50 14.34 -7.68 -0.36
N VAL A 51 13.80 -8.19 -1.47
CA VAL A 51 14.20 -9.48 -2.05
C VAL A 51 15.69 -9.44 -2.44
N ILE A 52 16.12 -8.41 -3.17
CA ILE A 52 17.51 -8.26 -3.59
C ILE A 52 18.44 -8.10 -2.38
N ALA A 53 18.09 -7.27 -1.40
CA ALA A 53 18.89 -7.12 -0.19
C ALA A 53 19.08 -8.44 0.57
N ARG A 54 18.05 -9.31 0.60
CA ARG A 54 18.15 -10.64 1.21
C ARG A 54 19.01 -11.58 0.38
N TRP A 55 18.93 -11.52 -0.95
CA TRP A 55 19.75 -12.34 -1.85
C TRP A 55 21.24 -11.97 -1.75
N GLU A 56 21.54 -10.68 -1.75
CA GLU A 56 22.90 -10.14 -1.59
C GLU A 56 23.45 -10.28 -0.16
N LYS A 57 22.66 -10.86 0.78
CA LYS A 57 23.02 -11.03 2.21
C LYS A 57 23.36 -9.73 2.93
N VAL A 58 22.89 -8.59 2.42
CA VAL A 58 23.06 -7.25 3.03
C VAL A 58 21.82 -6.78 3.80
N PHE A 59 20.78 -7.62 3.88
CA PHE A 59 19.55 -7.30 4.59
C PHE A 59 19.75 -7.34 6.12
N ASP A 60 19.49 -6.20 6.78
CA ASP A 60 19.61 -6.04 8.22
C ASP A 60 18.31 -6.44 8.95
N TYR A 61 18.32 -7.63 9.53
CA TYR A 61 17.20 -8.16 10.31
C TYR A 61 16.99 -7.44 11.64
N ASN A 62 18.05 -6.87 12.23
CA ASN A 62 17.94 -6.15 13.51
C ASN A 62 17.15 -4.85 13.30
N LYS A 63 17.50 -4.09 12.25
CA LYS A 63 16.75 -2.88 11.86
C LYS A 63 15.31 -3.19 11.48
N MET A 64 15.06 -4.28 10.77
CA MET A 64 13.69 -4.71 10.43
C MET A 64 12.87 -5.02 11.70
N ASN A 65 13.43 -5.80 12.63
CA ASN A 65 12.73 -6.14 13.87
C ASN A 65 12.48 -4.90 14.74
N GLU A 66 13.43 -3.97 14.79
CA GLU A 66 13.26 -2.69 15.48
C GLU A 66 12.13 -1.86 14.84
N PHE A 67 12.12 -1.73 13.51
CA PHE A 67 11.06 -1.04 12.79
C PHE A 67 9.69 -1.66 13.05
N VAL A 68 9.57 -3.00 12.99
CA VAL A 68 8.31 -3.72 13.28
C VAL A 68 7.85 -3.49 14.73
N ARG A 69 8.78 -3.42 15.69
CA ARG A 69 8.47 -3.09 17.08
C ARG A 69 7.89 -1.68 17.20
N ILE A 70 8.56 -0.69 16.61
CA ILE A 70 8.12 0.71 16.62
C ILE A 70 6.73 0.84 15.98
N SER A 71 6.50 0.24 14.80
CA SER A 71 5.19 0.30 14.13
C SER A 71 4.06 -0.37 14.94
N LYS A 72 4.38 -1.33 15.80
CA LYS A 72 3.40 -1.93 16.73
C LYS A 72 3.10 -1.02 17.91
N GLU A 73 4.10 -0.34 18.46
CA GLU A 73 3.93 0.60 19.57
C GLU A 73 3.14 1.85 19.14
N GLU A 74 3.28 2.28 17.89
CA GLU A 74 2.60 3.44 17.30
C GLU A 74 1.18 3.13 16.76
N SER A 75 0.76 1.87 16.81
CA SER A 75 -0.57 1.42 16.37
C SER A 75 -1.63 1.73 17.42
N ILE A 76 -2.80 2.20 16.96
CA ILE A 76 -4.02 2.41 17.77
C ILE A 76 -4.35 1.20 18.66
N GLY A 77 -3.99 -0.02 18.24
CA GLY A 77 -4.18 -1.23 19.04
C GLY A 77 -3.32 -1.27 20.32
N ALA A 78 -2.12 -0.70 20.30
CA ALA A 78 -1.26 -0.59 21.48
C ALA A 78 -1.79 0.45 22.46
N ASP A 79 -2.31 1.59 21.96
CA ASP A 79 -2.96 2.61 22.80
C ASP A 79 -4.21 2.06 23.49
N ILE A 80 -5.05 1.29 22.78
CA ILE A 80 -6.23 0.64 23.35
C ILE A 80 -5.85 -0.43 24.39
N ALA A 81 -4.80 -1.21 24.13
CA ALA A 81 -4.31 -2.22 25.07
C ALA A 81 -3.76 -1.58 26.37
N LYS A 82 -3.06 -0.45 26.24
CA LYS A 82 -2.55 0.33 27.38
C LYS A 82 -3.71 0.91 28.20
N PHE A 83 -4.69 1.52 27.53
CA PHE A 83 -5.89 2.07 28.16
C PHE A 83 -6.72 1.00 28.90
N ARG A 84 -6.92 -0.18 28.29
CA ARG A 84 -7.63 -1.29 28.95
C ARG A 84 -6.90 -1.75 30.22
N LYS A 85 -5.58 -1.92 30.17
CA LYS A 85 -4.78 -2.32 31.35
C LYS A 85 -4.88 -1.30 32.49
N GLU A 86 -4.90 -0.02 32.15
CA GLU A 86 -5.00 1.07 33.12
C GLU A 86 -6.40 1.13 33.77
N HIS A 87 -7.44 0.78 33.01
CA HIS A 87 -8.81 0.66 33.51
C HIS A 87 -9.05 -0.59 34.36
N GLU A 88 -8.54 -1.76 33.97
CA GLU A 88 -8.63 -2.99 34.77
C GLU A 88 -7.90 -2.84 36.11
N HIS A 89 -6.71 -2.23 36.10
CA HIS A 89 -5.95 -1.97 37.33
C HIS A 89 -6.70 -1.03 38.28
N ASN A 90 -7.32 0.05 37.77
CA ASN A 90 -8.08 1.01 38.58
C ASN A 90 -9.41 0.48 39.14
N ILE A 91 -9.93 -0.64 38.61
CA ILE A 91 -11.14 -1.30 39.12
C ILE A 91 -10.77 -2.23 40.30
N GLU A 92 -9.65 -2.97 40.20
CA GLU A 92 -9.17 -3.84 41.28
C GLU A 92 -8.84 -3.05 42.57
N ILE A 93 -8.32 -1.82 42.46
CA ILE A 93 -8.00 -0.98 43.64
C ILE A 93 -9.23 -0.33 44.28
N LYS A 94 -10.41 -0.40 43.64
CA LYS A 94 -11.66 0.16 44.19
C LYS A 94 -12.56 -0.89 44.86
N GLU A 95 -12.31 -2.17 44.62
CA GLU A 95 -13.08 -3.28 45.21
C GLU A 95 -12.36 -4.00 46.37
N GLY A 96 -11.16 -3.55 46.75
CA GLY A 96 -10.41 -4.00 47.95
C GLY A 96 -10.28 -2.92 49.00
#